data_AF-A0A813IVF0-F1
#
_entry.id   AF-A0A813IVF0-F1
#
_cell.length_a   1.000
_cell.length_b   1.000
_cell.length_c   1.000
_cell.angle_alpha   90.00
_cell.angle_beta   90.00
_cell.angle_gamma   90.00
#
_symmetry.space_group_name_H-M   'P 1'
#
loop_
_entity.id
_entity.type
_entity.pdbx_description
1 polymer ?
#
loop_
_entity_poly.entity_id
_entity_poly.type
_entity_poly.pdbx_seq_one_letter_code
_entity_poly.pdbx_strand_id
1 'polypeptide(L)'
;MWRRCLAVSLLATSLEVSVSLPPRQPKDTYLQVPEVPEPSDFGLAELLAPLALQDLDANSDSAISEAEFVAAAESVVREAAARAWKSLDSNGNQWLDLEELATVVRKSWTGGEGKKKKRKFSADRQLRVFLWILAKRFSAIDLARSARVSVSSLEEQVAEALRSVVFLDERRSLFDTIAGGREVGDEDGSLGFALWDSWRKRRAAASEKKKAKESRSKAPNEL
;
A
#
# COMPACT_ATOMS: atom_id res chain seq x y z
N MET A 1 50.82 -57.97 31.67
CA MET A 1 49.76 -57.51 30.75
C MET A 1 49.84 -56.00 30.62
N TRP A 2 50.40 -55.49 29.53
CA TRP A 2 50.58 -54.04 29.29
C TRP A 2 49.49 -53.54 28.34
N ARG A 3 48.73 -52.52 28.75
CA ARG A 3 47.79 -51.79 27.88
C ARG A 3 48.48 -50.53 27.38
N ARG A 4 48.75 -50.46 26.07
CA ARG A 4 49.21 -49.25 25.38
C ARG A 4 47.98 -48.45 24.94
N CYS A 5 47.81 -47.24 25.46
CA CYS A 5 46.85 -46.26 24.95
C CYS A 5 47.48 -45.53 23.76
N LEU A 6 46.88 -45.69 22.57
CA LEU A 6 47.17 -44.90 21.38
C LEU A 6 46.40 -43.57 21.50
N ALA A 7 47.11 -42.46 21.64
CA ALA A 7 46.56 -41.12 21.52
C ALA A 7 46.53 -40.73 20.03
N VAL A 8 45.34 -40.58 19.48
CA VAL A 8 45.11 -40.06 18.12
C VAL A 8 45.00 -38.55 18.22
N SER A 9 46.03 -37.83 17.80
CA SER A 9 46.01 -36.37 17.66
C SER A 9 45.29 -35.98 16.37
N LEU A 10 44.08 -35.44 16.49
CA LEU A 10 43.35 -34.76 15.41
C LEU A 10 43.89 -33.34 15.25
N LEU A 11 44.66 -33.11 14.19
CA LEU A 11 45.05 -31.77 13.73
C LEU A 11 43.86 -31.12 13.02
N ALA A 12 43.20 -30.18 13.68
CA ALA A 12 42.19 -29.32 13.08
C ALA A 12 42.88 -28.17 12.32
N THR A 13 42.99 -28.29 11.01
CA THR A 13 43.36 -27.19 10.11
C THR A 13 42.18 -26.22 9.98
N SER A 14 42.23 -25.10 10.71
CA SER A 14 41.37 -23.94 10.45
C SER A 14 41.78 -23.28 9.13
N LEU A 15 40.98 -23.47 8.09
CA LEU A 15 41.01 -22.61 6.91
C LEU A 15 40.35 -21.29 7.27
N GLU A 16 41.17 -20.24 7.48
CA GLU A 16 40.69 -18.87 7.50
C GLU A 16 40.23 -18.47 6.10
N VAL A 17 38.93 -18.62 5.84
CA VAL A 17 38.29 -18.03 4.67
C VAL A 17 38.26 -16.53 4.90
N SER A 18 39.25 -15.82 4.34
CA SER A 18 39.24 -14.38 4.24
C SER A 18 38.06 -13.96 3.34
N VAL A 19 36.90 -13.72 3.95
CA VAL A 19 35.74 -13.12 3.28
C VAL A 19 36.10 -11.65 3.03
N SER A 20 36.75 -11.38 1.90
CA SER A 20 36.90 -10.03 1.41
C SER A 20 35.48 -9.50 1.13
N LEU A 21 35.10 -8.44 1.85
CA LEU A 21 33.89 -7.69 1.54
C LEU A 21 34.00 -7.28 0.06
N PRO A 22 33.02 -7.62 -0.79
CA PRO A 22 33.06 -7.25 -2.20
C PRO A 22 33.24 -5.74 -2.32
N PRO A 23 33.99 -5.27 -3.35
CA PRO A 23 34.21 -3.85 -3.56
C PRO A 23 32.86 -3.14 -3.62
N ARG A 24 32.65 -2.14 -2.75
CA ARG A 24 31.45 -1.31 -2.75
C ARG A 24 31.38 -0.61 -4.10
N GLN A 25 30.47 -1.05 -4.98
CA GLN A 25 30.25 -0.39 -6.26
C GLN A 25 29.84 1.08 -5.99
N PRO A 26 30.24 2.02 -6.88
CA PRO A 26 29.90 3.44 -6.73
C PRO A 26 28.37 3.62 -6.67
N LYS A 27 27.89 4.41 -5.71
CA LYS A 27 26.46 4.59 -5.39
C LYS A 27 25.62 5.08 -6.57
N ASP A 28 26.25 5.75 -7.54
CA ASP A 28 25.57 6.37 -8.69
C ASP A 28 25.17 5.37 -9.79
N THR A 29 25.62 4.12 -9.71
CA THR A 29 25.28 3.09 -10.71
C THR A 29 24.02 2.29 -10.38
N TYR A 30 23.52 2.37 -9.15
CA TYR A 30 22.27 1.71 -8.75
C TYR A 30 21.09 2.63 -8.94
N LEU A 31 20.06 2.14 -9.63
CA LEU A 31 18.76 2.78 -9.67
C LEU A 31 18.25 2.91 -8.23
N GLN A 32 18.13 4.15 -7.76
CA GLN A 32 17.64 4.44 -6.41
C GLN A 32 16.12 4.33 -6.40
N VAL A 33 15.58 3.68 -5.38
CA VAL A 33 14.13 3.63 -5.17
C VAL A 33 13.65 5.06 -4.90
N PRO A 34 12.65 5.55 -5.64
CA PRO A 34 12.16 6.89 -5.42
C PRO A 34 11.52 7.01 -4.03
N GLU A 35 11.80 8.10 -3.32
CA GLU A 35 11.19 8.37 -2.03
C GLU A 35 9.71 8.75 -2.22
N VAL A 36 8.83 7.96 -1.61
CA VAL A 36 7.39 8.21 -1.54
C VAL A 36 7.01 8.43 -0.07
N PRO A 37 6.38 9.56 0.28
CA PRO A 37 5.95 9.80 1.65
C PRO A 37 4.87 8.79 2.05
N GLU A 38 4.96 8.33 3.30
CA GLU A 38 3.97 7.42 3.87
C GLU A 38 2.59 8.08 3.87
N PRO A 39 1.55 7.40 3.36
CA PRO A 39 0.19 7.91 3.42
C PRO A 39 -0.26 7.95 4.88
N SER A 40 -1.00 9.01 5.25
CA SER A 40 -1.60 9.12 6.59
C SER A 40 -2.70 8.09 6.84
N ASP A 41 -3.29 7.58 5.77
CA ASP A 41 -4.42 6.66 5.74
C ASP A 41 -4.50 6.01 4.35
N PHE A 42 -5.07 4.81 4.26
CA PHE A 42 -5.14 4.05 3.00
C PHE A 42 -6.33 4.45 2.13
N GLY A 43 -7.23 5.30 2.63
CA GLY A 43 -8.38 5.78 1.84
C GLY A 43 -9.47 4.74 1.69
N LEU A 44 -9.49 3.74 2.57
CA LEU A 44 -10.43 2.64 2.49
C LEU A 44 -11.88 3.13 2.56
N ALA A 45 -12.13 4.15 3.39
CA ALA A 45 -13.43 4.81 3.47
C ALA A 45 -13.96 5.30 2.11
N GLU A 46 -13.09 5.87 1.29
CA GLU A 46 -13.46 6.46 0.00
C GLU A 46 -13.60 5.39 -1.08
N LEU A 47 -12.82 4.31 -0.95
CA LEU A 47 -12.91 3.12 -1.79
C LEU A 47 -14.21 2.35 -1.56
N LEU A 48 -14.65 2.22 -0.30
CA LEU A 48 -15.86 1.48 0.06
C LEU A 48 -17.15 2.30 -0.06
N ALA A 49 -17.09 3.62 0.12
CA ALA A 49 -18.26 4.50 -0.01
C ALA A 49 -19.12 4.33 -1.29
N PRO A 50 -18.57 4.01 -2.49
CA PRO A 50 -19.39 3.74 -3.67
C PRO A 50 -20.09 2.38 -3.68
N LEU A 51 -19.69 1.41 -2.84
CA LEU A 51 -20.28 0.07 -2.84
C LEU A 51 -21.69 0.03 -2.23
N ALA A 52 -22.61 -0.64 -2.92
CA ALA A 52 -23.90 -1.02 -2.38
C ALA A 52 -23.74 -2.15 -1.35
N LEU A 53 -24.75 -2.31 -0.49
CA LEU A 53 -24.74 -3.42 0.47
C LEU A 53 -24.69 -4.78 -0.24
N GLN A 54 -25.35 -4.91 -1.39
CA GLN A 54 -25.34 -6.11 -2.23
C GLN A 54 -23.93 -6.49 -2.72
N ASP A 55 -23.00 -5.53 -2.76
CA ASP A 55 -21.60 -5.78 -3.13
C ASP A 55 -20.77 -6.27 -1.94
N LEU A 56 -21.30 -6.15 -0.72
CA LEU A 56 -20.65 -6.50 0.55
C LEU A 56 -21.23 -7.79 1.14
N ASP A 57 -22.56 -7.92 1.09
CA ASP A 57 -23.35 -9.04 1.59
C ASP A 57 -23.25 -10.24 0.62
N ALA A 58 -22.20 -11.04 0.80
CA ALA A 58 -21.88 -12.16 -0.07
C ALA A 58 -22.84 -13.34 0.10
N ASN A 59 -23.42 -13.50 1.30
CA ASN A 59 -24.32 -14.60 1.63
C ASN A 59 -25.82 -14.22 1.46
N SER A 60 -26.12 -12.95 1.18
CA SER A 60 -27.46 -12.38 1.05
C SER A 60 -28.34 -12.47 2.31
N ASP A 61 -27.74 -12.40 3.50
CA ASP A 61 -28.44 -12.43 4.80
C ASP A 61 -28.96 -11.05 5.23
N SER A 62 -28.77 -10.02 4.40
CA SER A 62 -29.15 -8.62 4.66
C SER A 62 -28.36 -7.93 5.78
N ALA A 63 -27.28 -8.55 6.24
CA ALA A 63 -26.31 -7.97 7.13
C ALA A 63 -24.92 -7.99 6.48
N ILE A 64 -23.95 -7.32 7.12
CA ILE A 64 -22.55 -7.38 6.68
C ILE A 64 -21.71 -7.80 7.89
N SER A 65 -21.20 -9.01 7.85
CA SER A 65 -20.25 -9.51 8.84
C SER A 65 -18.87 -8.85 8.70
N GLU A 66 -18.03 -8.92 9.75
CA GLU A 66 -16.62 -8.45 9.67
C GLU A 66 -15.87 -9.16 8.53
N ALA A 67 -16.14 -10.46 8.33
CA ALA A 67 -15.49 -11.25 7.28
C ALA A 67 -15.86 -10.78 5.86
N GLU A 68 -17.13 -10.49 5.63
CA GLU A 68 -17.63 -9.94 4.36
C GLU A 68 -17.07 -8.54 4.10
N PHE A 69 -17.07 -7.70 5.14
CA PHE A 69 -16.48 -6.37 5.05
C PHE A 69 -14.98 -6.42 4.71
N VAL A 70 -14.24 -7.33 5.34
CA VAL A 70 -12.82 -7.59 5.07
C VAL A 70 -12.59 -8.07 3.65
N ALA A 71 -13.40 -9.01 3.16
CA ALA A 71 -13.30 -9.54 1.80
C ALA A 71 -13.59 -8.46 0.75
N ALA A 72 -14.62 -7.65 0.98
CA ALA A 72 -14.96 -6.54 0.10
C ALA A 72 -13.87 -5.45 0.08
N ALA A 73 -13.31 -5.11 1.24
CA ALA A 73 -12.18 -4.20 1.35
C ALA A 73 -10.98 -4.71 0.50
N GLU A 74 -10.62 -5.98 0.62
CA GLU A 74 -9.56 -6.57 -0.20
C GLU A 74 -9.86 -6.50 -1.70
N SER A 75 -11.11 -6.79 -2.08
CA SER A 75 -11.55 -6.73 -3.47
C SER A 75 -11.40 -5.32 -4.07
N VAL A 76 -11.93 -4.30 -3.39
CA VAL A 76 -11.88 -2.92 -3.91
C VAL A 76 -10.46 -2.39 -3.97
N VAL A 77 -9.62 -2.72 -2.99
CA VAL A 77 -8.23 -2.27 -3.07
C VAL A 77 -7.48 -2.99 -4.18
N ARG A 78 -7.75 -4.27 -4.44
CA ARG A 78 -7.20 -4.98 -5.62
C ARG A 78 -7.62 -4.29 -6.92
N GLU A 79 -8.87 -3.87 -7.05
CA GLU A 79 -9.33 -3.11 -8.22
C GLU A 79 -8.67 -1.72 -8.33
N ALA A 80 -8.46 -1.03 -7.20
CA ALA A 80 -7.74 0.24 -7.16
C ALA A 80 -6.27 0.07 -7.59
N ALA A 81 -5.63 -1.00 -7.12
CA ALA A 81 -4.28 -1.39 -7.51
C ALA A 81 -4.20 -1.70 -9.00
N ALA A 82 -5.14 -2.46 -9.56
CA ALA A 82 -5.19 -2.75 -10.99
C ALA A 82 -5.39 -1.48 -11.85
N ARG A 83 -6.20 -0.52 -11.38
CA ARG A 83 -6.34 0.79 -12.04
C ARG A 83 -5.06 1.62 -11.98
N ALA A 84 -4.42 1.66 -10.82
CA ALA A 84 -3.13 2.34 -10.66
C ALA A 84 -2.05 1.68 -11.52
N TRP A 85 -2.05 0.36 -11.62
CA TRP A 85 -1.13 -0.39 -12.49
C TRP A 85 -1.21 0.07 -13.95
N LYS A 86 -2.42 0.14 -14.51
CA LYS A 86 -2.64 0.63 -15.89
C LYS A 86 -2.07 2.02 -16.14
N SER A 87 -1.92 2.83 -15.08
CA SER A 87 -1.31 4.16 -15.17
C SER A 87 0.23 4.16 -15.07
N LEU A 88 0.82 3.08 -14.53
CA LEU A 88 2.26 2.94 -14.35
C LEU A 88 2.93 2.15 -15.49
N ASP A 89 2.28 1.10 -15.98
CA ASP A 89 2.74 0.26 -17.10
C ASP A 89 2.57 1.00 -18.43
N SER A 90 3.44 1.98 -18.63
CA SER A 90 3.35 2.94 -19.74
C SER A 90 3.71 2.31 -21.10
N ASN A 91 4.49 1.23 -21.08
CA ASN A 91 4.92 0.50 -22.28
C ASN A 91 4.04 -0.73 -22.57
N GLY A 92 3.10 -1.07 -21.67
CA GLY A 92 2.14 -2.16 -21.82
C GLY A 92 2.77 -3.55 -21.80
N ASN A 93 3.97 -3.69 -21.25
CA ASN A 93 4.72 -4.94 -21.27
C ASN A 93 4.37 -5.87 -20.11
N GLN A 94 3.50 -5.45 -19.17
CA GLN A 94 3.13 -6.21 -17.97
C GLN A 94 4.27 -6.42 -16.94
N TRP A 95 5.31 -5.59 -17.03
CA TRP A 95 6.42 -5.52 -16.11
C TRP A 95 6.60 -4.08 -15.66
N LEU A 96 6.73 -3.88 -14.35
CA LEU A 96 7.06 -2.57 -13.83
C LEU A 96 8.52 -2.58 -13.42
N ASP A 97 9.27 -1.68 -14.05
CA ASP A 97 10.65 -1.42 -13.69
C ASP A 97 10.77 -0.19 -12.76
N LEU A 98 11.95 -0.05 -12.16
CA LEU A 98 12.19 1.07 -11.23
C LEU A 98 12.16 2.43 -11.94
N GLU A 99 12.40 2.48 -13.25
CA GLU A 99 12.42 3.72 -14.02
C GLU A 99 11.01 4.24 -14.27
N GLU A 100 10.07 3.35 -14.57
CA GLU A 100 8.64 3.66 -14.66
C GLU A 100 8.09 4.17 -13.32
N LEU A 101 8.43 3.47 -12.22
CA LEU A 101 8.07 3.92 -10.87
C LEU A 101 8.66 5.32 -10.58
N ALA A 102 9.96 5.50 -10.82
CA ALA A 102 10.65 6.77 -10.58
C ALA A 102 10.06 7.90 -11.41
N THR A 103 9.67 7.62 -12.66
CA THR A 103 9.03 8.59 -13.55
C THR A 103 7.70 9.06 -12.99
N VAL A 104 6.84 8.14 -12.54
CA VAL A 104 5.52 8.51 -12.01
C VAL A 104 5.63 9.20 -10.65
N VAL A 105 6.54 8.74 -9.77
CA VAL A 105 6.80 9.44 -8.50
C VAL A 105 7.30 10.85 -8.76
N ARG A 106 8.25 11.03 -9.69
CA ARG A 106 8.78 12.36 -10.04
C ARG A 106 7.70 13.30 -10.58
N LYS A 107 6.81 12.81 -11.44
CA LYS A 107 5.64 13.56 -11.95
C LYS A 107 4.66 13.93 -10.83
N SER A 108 4.55 13.07 -9.81
CA SER A 108 3.66 13.29 -8.66
C SER A 108 4.19 14.34 -7.68
N TRP A 109 5.49 14.64 -7.71
CA TRP A 109 6.06 15.76 -6.96
C TRP A 109 5.78 17.08 -7.69
N THR A 110 4.96 17.93 -7.08
CA THR A 110 4.68 19.28 -7.57
C THR A 110 5.43 20.33 -6.76
N GLY A 111 5.86 21.39 -7.44
CA GLY A 111 6.57 22.51 -6.84
C GLY A 111 8.08 22.28 -6.70
N GLY A 112 8.85 23.35 -6.97
CA GLY A 112 10.29 23.41 -6.70
C GLY A 112 11.16 24.02 -7.79
N GLU A 113 10.82 25.21 -8.32
CA GLU A 113 11.84 26.13 -8.87
C GLU A 113 11.90 27.38 -7.98
N GLY A 114 13.04 27.59 -7.32
CA GLY A 114 13.32 28.73 -6.44
C GLY A 114 13.68 28.36 -4.99
N LYS A 115 14.62 29.12 -4.41
CA LYS A 115 15.33 28.87 -3.13
C LYS A 115 14.47 28.70 -1.86
N LYS A 116 13.12 28.75 -1.93
CA LYS A 116 12.23 28.76 -0.74
C LYS A 116 10.96 27.89 -0.84
N LYS A 117 10.64 27.25 -1.97
CA LYS A 117 9.41 26.44 -2.09
C LYS A 117 9.69 24.97 -1.78
N LYS A 118 9.07 24.44 -0.72
CA LYS A 118 9.12 23.00 -0.40
C LYS A 118 8.39 22.22 -1.50
N ARG A 119 9.01 21.14 -2.00
CA ARG A 119 8.35 20.19 -2.90
C ARG A 119 7.17 19.55 -2.16
N LYS A 120 6.04 19.36 -2.84
CA LYS A 120 4.85 18.72 -2.28
C LYS A 120 4.49 17.50 -3.12
N PHE A 121 4.25 16.37 -2.46
CA PHE A 121 3.74 15.20 -3.14
C PHE A 121 2.23 15.36 -3.39
N SER A 122 1.84 15.33 -4.66
CA SER A 122 0.49 15.68 -5.14
C SER A 122 -0.12 14.58 -6.03
N ALA A 123 0.21 13.33 -5.77
CA ALA A 123 -0.56 12.20 -6.32
C ALA A 123 -1.96 12.16 -5.70
N ASP A 124 -2.91 11.62 -6.47
CA ASP A 124 -4.18 11.15 -5.93
C ASP A 124 -3.95 10.22 -4.73
N ARG A 125 -4.89 10.19 -3.78
CA ARG A 125 -4.73 9.43 -2.54
C ARG A 125 -4.55 7.93 -2.80
N GLN A 126 -5.31 7.36 -3.73
CA GLN A 126 -5.22 5.93 -4.07
C GLN A 126 -3.88 5.62 -4.73
N LEU A 127 -3.47 6.47 -5.68
CA LEU A 127 -2.18 6.36 -6.35
C LEU A 127 -1.01 6.49 -5.36
N ARG A 128 -1.09 7.39 -4.37
CA ARG A 128 -0.05 7.56 -3.35
C ARG A 128 0.17 6.31 -2.54
N VAL A 129 -0.90 5.70 -2.04
CA VAL A 129 -0.83 4.44 -1.27
C VAL A 129 -0.15 3.37 -2.12
N PHE A 130 -0.58 3.23 -3.37
CA PHE A 130 -0.01 2.25 -4.28
C PHE A 130 1.47 2.50 -4.57
N LEU A 131 1.85 3.75 -4.87
CA LEU A 131 3.24 4.15 -5.08
C LEU A 131 4.11 3.90 -3.84
N TRP A 132 3.57 4.11 -2.63
CA TRP A 132 4.29 3.84 -1.38
C TRP A 132 4.53 2.34 -1.17
N ILE A 133 3.52 1.50 -1.40
CA ILE A 133 3.64 0.03 -1.35
C ILE A 133 4.71 -0.44 -2.35
N LEU A 134 4.65 0.06 -3.58
CA LEU A 134 5.63 -0.25 -4.62
C LEU A 134 7.05 0.14 -4.21
N ALA A 135 7.24 1.38 -3.73
CA ALA A 135 8.55 1.85 -3.30
C ALA A 135 9.11 1.01 -2.14
N LYS A 136 8.28 0.69 -1.14
CA LYS A 136 8.68 -0.23 -0.05
C LYS A 136 9.10 -1.59 -0.60
N ARG A 137 8.40 -2.11 -1.60
CA ARG A 137 8.74 -3.40 -2.19
C ARG A 137 10.06 -3.36 -2.96
N PHE A 138 10.24 -2.38 -3.83
CA PHE A 138 11.52 -2.21 -4.53
C PHE A 138 12.69 -2.00 -3.57
N SER A 139 12.46 -1.36 -2.42
CA SER A 139 13.51 -1.20 -1.39
C SER A 139 13.88 -2.52 -0.69
N ALA A 140 12.98 -3.50 -0.70
CA ALA A 140 13.21 -4.84 -0.14
C ALA A 140 13.82 -5.82 -1.15
N ILE A 141 13.72 -5.53 -2.45
CA ILE A 141 14.36 -6.30 -3.52
C ILE A 141 15.81 -5.83 -3.63
N ASP A 142 16.76 -6.75 -3.73
CA ASP A 142 18.15 -6.39 -3.98
C ASP A 142 18.27 -5.75 -5.37
N LEU A 143 18.46 -4.43 -5.41
CA LEU A 143 18.50 -3.60 -6.62
C LEU A 143 19.77 -3.80 -7.45
N ALA A 144 20.66 -4.72 -7.04
CA ALA A 144 21.90 -5.00 -7.75
C ALA A 144 21.70 -5.55 -9.18
N ARG A 145 20.50 -6.01 -9.52
CA ARG A 145 20.13 -6.48 -10.86
C ARG A 145 18.77 -5.91 -11.22
N SER A 146 18.71 -5.05 -12.24
CA SER A 146 17.49 -4.53 -12.91
C SER A 146 16.19 -5.10 -12.34
N ALA A 147 15.73 -4.55 -11.21
CA ALA A 147 14.58 -5.09 -10.52
C ALA A 147 13.37 -4.85 -11.40
N ARG A 148 12.79 -5.93 -11.92
CA ARG A 148 11.51 -5.93 -12.64
C ARG A 148 10.56 -6.78 -11.84
N VAL A 149 9.35 -6.28 -11.66
CA VAL A 149 8.29 -7.04 -11.00
C VAL A 149 7.16 -7.24 -12.01
N SER A 150 6.73 -8.48 -12.19
CA SER A 150 5.57 -8.78 -13.04
C SER A 150 4.29 -8.33 -12.36
N VAL A 151 3.26 -8.00 -13.13
CA VAL A 151 1.93 -7.61 -12.59
C VAL A 151 1.42 -8.67 -11.62
N SER A 152 1.45 -9.94 -12.02
CA SER A 152 0.89 -11.05 -11.27
C SER A 152 1.55 -11.23 -9.91
N SER A 153 2.88 -11.12 -9.85
CA SER A 153 3.62 -11.20 -8.59
C SER A 153 3.32 -9.99 -7.71
N LEU A 154 3.07 -8.83 -8.32
CA LEU A 154 2.78 -7.61 -7.60
C LEU A 154 1.35 -7.59 -7.03
N GLU A 155 0.37 -8.16 -7.73
CA GLU A 155 -1.01 -8.29 -7.24
C GLU A 155 -1.08 -9.09 -5.93
N GLU A 156 -0.38 -10.23 -5.87
CA GLU A 156 -0.27 -11.03 -4.64
C GLU A 156 0.42 -10.25 -3.53
N GLN A 157 1.48 -9.52 -3.85
CA GLN A 157 2.24 -8.75 -2.87
C GLN A 157 1.49 -7.52 -2.37
N VAL A 158 0.68 -6.89 -3.22
CA VAL A 158 -0.23 -5.83 -2.82
C VAL A 158 -1.29 -6.42 -1.92
N ALA A 159 -1.89 -7.56 -2.27
CA ALA A 159 -2.82 -8.25 -1.38
C ALA A 159 -2.18 -8.57 -0.01
N GLU A 160 -0.92 -9.00 0.02
CA GLU A 160 -0.19 -9.28 1.25
C GLU A 160 0.14 -8.00 2.04
N ALA A 161 0.58 -6.93 1.38
CA ALA A 161 0.82 -5.64 2.01
C ALA A 161 -0.47 -5.06 2.62
N LEU A 162 -1.61 -5.30 1.97
CA LEU A 162 -2.93 -4.95 2.48
C LEU A 162 -3.40 -5.88 3.60
N ARG A 163 -2.83 -7.07 3.74
CA ARG A 163 -3.06 -7.93 4.92
C ARG A 163 -2.16 -7.57 6.09
N SER A 164 -1.18 -6.68 5.91
CA SER A 164 -0.32 -6.22 7.00
C SER A 164 -1.12 -5.51 8.10
N VAL A 165 -0.60 -5.58 9.33
CA VAL A 165 -1.26 -5.15 10.58
C VAL A 165 -1.81 -3.72 10.51
N VAL A 166 -1.09 -2.80 9.86
CA VAL A 166 -1.50 -1.39 9.78
C VAL A 166 -2.79 -1.20 8.97
N PHE A 167 -2.99 -2.00 7.92
CA PHE A 167 -4.22 -1.95 7.12
C PHE A 167 -5.38 -2.71 7.78
N LEU A 168 -5.08 -3.77 8.54
CA LEU A 168 -6.05 -4.45 9.41
C LEU A 168 -6.63 -3.51 10.46
N ASP A 169 -5.80 -2.66 11.06
CA ASP A 169 -6.24 -1.68 12.07
C ASP A 169 -7.16 -0.60 11.46
N GLU A 170 -6.90 -0.12 10.23
CA GLU A 170 -7.80 0.80 9.54
C GLU A 170 -9.13 0.11 9.17
N ARG A 171 -9.11 -1.15 8.74
CA ARG A 171 -10.33 -1.93 8.44
C ARG A 171 -11.24 -2.06 9.65
N ARG A 172 -10.70 -2.52 10.78
CA ARG A 172 -11.45 -2.69 12.03
C ARG A 172 -11.94 -1.36 12.59
N SER A 173 -11.06 -0.37 12.66
CA SER A 173 -11.41 0.97 13.09
C SER A 173 -12.53 1.58 12.23
N LEU A 174 -12.50 1.34 10.91
CA LEU A 174 -13.55 1.81 10.02
C LEU A 174 -14.86 1.05 10.22
N PHE A 175 -14.81 -0.28 10.37
CA PHE A 175 -15.98 -1.10 10.69
C PHE A 175 -16.64 -0.64 12.01
N ASP A 176 -15.84 -0.49 13.06
CA ASP A 176 -16.29 0.01 14.37
C ASP A 176 -16.87 1.43 14.29
N THR A 177 -16.24 2.31 13.49
CA THR A 177 -16.73 3.67 13.25
C THR A 177 -18.09 3.66 12.56
N ILE A 178 -18.31 2.73 11.62
CA ILE A 178 -19.60 2.58 10.92
C ILE A 178 -20.65 2.01 11.86
N ALA A 179 -20.27 1.02 12.66
CA ALA A 179 -21.12 0.42 13.70
C ALA A 179 -21.48 1.42 14.82
N GLY A 180 -20.74 2.53 14.93
CA GLY A 180 -21.04 3.62 15.88
C GLY A 180 -20.31 3.49 17.21
N GLY A 181 -19.24 2.70 17.30
CA GLY A 181 -18.35 2.60 18.47
C GLY A 181 -19.00 2.06 19.76
N ARG A 182 -20.27 1.65 19.71
CA ARG A 182 -20.87 0.71 20.66
C ARG A 182 -20.94 -0.64 19.97
N GLU A 183 -20.70 -1.69 20.74
CA GLU A 183 -20.78 -3.09 20.35
C GLU A 183 -21.76 -3.28 19.19
N VAL A 184 -21.18 -3.81 18.12
CA VAL A 184 -21.70 -3.83 16.76
C VAL A 184 -23.18 -4.19 16.75
N GLY A 185 -23.97 -3.41 16.01
CA GLY A 185 -25.43 -3.45 16.02
C GLY A 185 -25.97 -4.85 15.69
N ASP A 186 -26.99 -5.25 16.44
CA ASP A 186 -27.58 -6.58 16.46
C ASP A 186 -26.66 -7.54 17.25
N GLU A 187 -27.20 -8.37 18.15
CA GLU A 187 -26.42 -9.17 19.14
C GLU A 187 -25.34 -10.10 18.52
N ASP A 188 -25.25 -10.17 17.19
CA ASP A 188 -24.37 -11.00 16.38
C ASP A 188 -23.11 -10.27 15.86
N GLY A 189 -23.03 -8.96 16.02
CA GLY A 189 -21.88 -8.17 15.60
C GLY A 189 -21.78 -7.92 14.09
N SER A 190 -22.93 -7.68 13.45
CA SER A 190 -23.02 -7.37 12.02
C SER A 190 -23.40 -5.90 11.72
N LEU A 191 -23.16 -5.43 10.50
CA LEU A 191 -23.57 -4.09 10.08
C LEU A 191 -24.91 -4.14 9.34
N GLY A 192 -25.98 -3.69 9.99
CA GLY A 192 -27.29 -3.57 9.36
C GLY A 192 -27.37 -2.55 8.22
N PHE A 193 -28.27 -2.80 7.26
CA PHE A 193 -28.45 -2.00 6.04
C PHE A 193 -28.61 -0.48 6.28
N ALA A 194 -29.42 -0.11 7.28
CA ALA A 194 -29.70 1.30 7.57
C ALA A 194 -28.45 2.06 8.03
N LEU A 195 -27.55 1.39 8.77
CA LEU A 195 -26.30 1.99 9.24
C LEU A 195 -25.33 2.22 8.08
N TRP A 196 -25.17 1.21 7.22
CA TRP A 196 -24.33 1.30 6.03
C TRP A 196 -24.77 2.44 5.10
N ASP A 197 -26.06 2.49 4.75
CA ASP A 197 -26.60 3.52 3.85
C ASP A 197 -26.49 4.93 4.46
N SER A 198 -26.76 5.06 5.77
CA SER A 198 -26.59 6.32 6.49
C SER A 198 -25.14 6.79 6.50
N TRP A 199 -24.18 5.87 6.67
CA TRP A 199 -22.76 6.18 6.57
C TRP A 199 -22.35 6.62 5.16
N ARG A 200 -22.80 5.90 4.11
CA ARG A 200 -22.54 6.26 2.71
C ARG A 200 -23.05 7.65 2.38
N LYS A 201 -24.30 7.97 2.74
CA LYS A 201 -24.90 9.29 2.53
C LYS A 201 -24.12 10.40 3.24
N ARG A 202 -23.69 10.18 4.48
CA ARG A 202 -22.82 11.12 5.21
C ARG A 202 -21.49 11.34 4.50
N ARG A 203 -20.87 10.28 3.98
CA ARG A 203 -19.62 10.36 3.22
C ARG A 203 -19.79 11.10 1.89
N ALA A 204 -20.85 10.81 1.14
CA ALA A 204 -21.17 11.50 -0.10
C ALA A 204 -21.32 13.01 0.14
N ALA A 205 -22.13 13.41 1.13
CA ALA A 205 -22.31 14.80 1.51
C ALA A 205 -21.01 15.48 1.98
N ALA A 206 -20.15 14.77 2.72
CA ALA A 206 -18.85 15.30 3.13
C ALA A 206 -17.92 15.53 1.94
N SER A 207 -17.94 14.63 0.94
CA SER A 207 -17.15 14.75 -0.28
C SER A 207 -17.58 15.95 -1.13
N GLU A 208 -18.89 16.19 -1.24
CA GLU A 208 -19.46 17.34 -1.96
C GLU A 208 -19.11 18.66 -1.28
N LYS A 209 -19.22 18.73 0.05
CA LYS A 209 -18.80 19.90 0.84
C LYS A 209 -17.32 20.22 0.63
N LYS A 210 -16.46 19.18 0.58
CA LYS A 210 -15.03 19.36 0.31
C LYS A 210 -14.78 19.92 -1.09
N LYS A 211 -15.44 19.36 -2.12
CA LYS A 211 -15.36 19.84 -3.51
C LYS A 211 -15.82 21.30 -3.63
N ALA A 212 -16.94 21.66 -2.99
CA ALA A 212 -17.47 23.02 -2.99
C ALA A 212 -16.54 24.04 -2.29
N LYS A 213 -15.88 23.62 -1.20
CA LYS A 213 -14.87 24.46 -0.54
C LYS A 213 -13.64 24.68 -1.42
N GLU A 214 -13.21 23.64 -2.14
CA GLU A 214 -12.04 23.72 -3.01
C GLU A 214 -12.31 24.57 -4.25
N SER A 215 -13.49 24.46 -4.88
CA SER A 215 -13.88 25.32 -6.01
C SER A 215 -13.97 26.79 -5.60
N ARG A 216 -14.52 27.10 -4.41
CA ARG A 216 -14.57 28.46 -3.87
C ARG A 216 -13.17 29.05 -3.62
N SER A 217 -12.20 28.22 -3.22
CA SER A 217 -10.81 28.67 -2.99
C SER A 217 -10.02 28.93 -4.27
N LYS A 218 -10.47 28.39 -5.41
CA LYS A 218 -9.82 28.53 -6.72
C LYS A 218 -10.44 29.65 -7.59
N ALA A 219 -11.55 30.24 -7.18
CA ALA A 219 -12.14 31.37 -7.89
C ALA A 219 -11.18 32.57 -7.82
N PRO A 220 -10.73 33.13 -8.97
CA PRO A 220 -9.88 34.30 -8.99
C PRO A 220 -10.61 35.46 -8.31
N ASN A 221 -9.90 36.17 -7.44
CA ASN A 221 -10.39 37.36 -6.78
C ASN A 221 -10.41 38.49 -7.84
N GLU A 222 -11.43 38.49 -8.71
CA GLU A 222 -11.66 39.58 -9.65
C GLU A 222 -12.24 40.77 -8.89
N LEU A 223 -11.36 41.70 -8.52
CA LEU A 223 -11.65 43.05 -8.07
C LEU A 223 -10.85 44.02 -8.93
#